data_AF-A0A9Y1YS71-F1
#
_entry.id   AF-A0A9Y1YS71-F1
#
_cell.length_a   1.000
_cell.length_b   1.000
_cell.length_c   1.000
_cell.angle_alpha   90.00
_cell.angle_beta   90.00
_cell.angle_gamma   90.00
#
_symmetry.space_group_name_H-M   'P 1'
#
loop_
_entity.id
_entity.type
_entity.pdbx_description
1 polymer ?
#
loop_
_entity_poly.entity_id
_entity_poly.type
_entity_poly.pdbx_seq_one_letter_code
_entity_poly.pdbx_strand_id
1 'polypeptide(L)'
;MSSLYLIMIMFSILIPLILFIIGSLFMENRINETGEIPFECGFEPISFSRIPFSMQFFSITIVFLIFDLEAVILLPLLIDSEKTSLSMLMMSLIIFILLMGLFVEWFDSSLEWSM
;
A
#
# COMPACT_ATOMS: atom_id res chain seq x y z
N MET A 1 30.92 2.58 4.78
CA MET A 1 29.51 2.20 5.03
C MET A 1 28.55 3.13 4.32
N SER A 2 28.55 4.43 4.57
CA SER A 2 27.72 5.41 3.83
C SER A 2 27.91 5.38 2.30
N SER A 3 29.15 5.24 1.81
CA SER A 3 29.44 5.11 0.38
C SER A 3 28.86 3.85 -0.26
N LEU A 4 28.83 2.73 0.46
CA LEU A 4 28.25 1.48 -0.02
C LEU A 4 26.73 1.59 -0.16
N TYR A 5 26.05 2.23 0.80
CA TYR A 5 24.62 2.48 0.71
C TYR A 5 24.25 3.37 -0.49
N LEU A 6 25.03 4.42 -0.75
CA LEU A 6 24.83 5.26 -1.94
C LEU A 6 24.97 4.45 -3.23
N ILE A 7 25.98 3.58 -3.32
CA ILE A 7 26.19 2.71 -4.48
C ILE A 7 25.00 1.75 -4.67
N MET A 8 24.49 1.14 -3.60
CA MET A 8 23.32 0.24 -3.68
C MET A 8 22.06 0.95 -4.17
N ILE A 9 21.79 2.16 -3.68
CA ILE A 9 20.64 2.97 -4.11
C ILE A 9 20.77 3.37 -5.59
N MET A 10 21.98 3.72 -6.03
CA MET A 10 22.21 4.04 -7.44
C MET A 10 21.92 2.83 -8.35
N PHE A 11 22.36 1.63 -7.96
CA PHE A 11 22.11 0.42 -8.74
C PHE A 11 20.62 0.03 -8.79
N SER A 12 19.89 0.16 -7.68
CA SER A 12 18.45 -0.21 -7.65
C SER A 12 17.59 0.63 -8.59
N ILE A 13 18.00 1.88 -8.87
CA ILE A 13 17.32 2.78 -9.80
C ILE A 13 17.83 2.59 -11.24
N LEU A 14 19.15 2.46 -11.41
CA LEU A 14 19.76 2.39 -12.75
C LEU A 14 19.42 1.11 -13.50
N ILE A 15 19.37 -0.05 -12.82
CA ILE A 15 19.13 -1.33 -13.49
C ILE A 15 17.74 -1.38 -14.16
N PRO A 16 16.61 -1.09 -13.47
CA PRO A 16 15.30 -1.04 -14.12
C PRO A 16 15.22 -0.01 -15.24
N LEU A 17 15.87 1.14 -15.08
CA LEU A 17 15.85 2.22 -16.07
C LEU A 17 16.60 1.83 -17.35
N ILE A 18 17.77 1.19 -17.23
CA ILE A 18 18.52 0.65 -18.37
C ILE A 18 17.70 -0.43 -19.08
N LEU A 19 17.08 -1.35 -18.33
CA LEU A 19 16.23 -2.39 -18.91
C LEU A 19 15.02 -1.81 -19.64
N PHE A 20 14.39 -0.78 -19.08
CA PHE A 20 13.29 -0.05 -19.72
C PHE A 20 13.74 0.62 -21.03
N ILE A 21 14.89 1.30 -21.03
CA ILE A 21 15.43 1.94 -22.24
C ILE A 21 15.74 0.90 -23.31
N ILE A 22 16.45 -0.18 -22.95
CA ILE A 22 16.75 -1.28 -23.88
C ILE A 22 15.45 -1.85 -24.45
N GLY A 23 14.48 -2.20 -23.59
CA GLY A 23 13.18 -2.70 -24.02
C GLY A 23 12.47 -1.76 -25.00
N SER A 24 12.49 -0.45 -24.73
CA SER A 24 11.87 0.55 -25.61
C SER A 24 12.61 0.75 -26.94
N LEU A 25 13.94 0.61 -26.98
CA LEU A 25 14.75 0.76 -28.19
C LEU A 25 14.61 -0.45 -29.14
N PHE A 26 14.47 -1.65 -28.57
CA PHE A 26 14.28 -2.88 -29.33
C PHE A 26 12.81 -3.17 -29.68
N MET A 27 11.86 -2.38 -29.16
CA MET A 27 10.46 -2.56 -29.46
C MET A 27 10.14 -2.09 -30.89
N GLU A 28 9.62 -2.99 -31.71
CA GLU A 28 9.08 -2.64 -33.02
C GLU A 28 7.73 -1.93 -32.81
N ASN A 29 7.66 -0.64 -33.13
CA ASN A 29 6.44 0.17 -33.01
C ASN A 29 5.40 -0.24 -34.07
N ARG A 30 4.74 -1.39 -33.89
CA ARG A 30 3.54 -1.76 -34.64
C ARG A 30 2.31 -1.24 -33.91
N ILE A 31 2.08 0.06 -34.08
CA ILE A 31 0.87 0.72 -33.59
C ILE A 31 -0.27 0.27 -34.51
N ASN A 32 -1.02 -0.73 -34.06
CA ASN A 32 -2.26 -1.15 -34.68
C ASN A 32 -3.41 -0.58 -33.83
N GLU A 33 -4.49 -0.13 -34.47
CA GLU A 33 -5.68 0.43 -33.79
C GLU A 33 -6.23 -0.54 -32.73
N THR A 34 -6.08 -1.86 -32.92
CA THR A 34 -6.51 -2.89 -31.97
C THR A 34 -5.61 -3.04 -30.73
N GLY A 35 -4.36 -2.58 -30.79
CA GLY A 35 -3.42 -2.63 -29.67
C GLY A 35 -3.60 -1.48 -28.67
N GLU A 36 -4.28 -0.40 -29.08
CA GLU A 36 -4.53 0.78 -28.24
C GLU A 36 -5.87 0.72 -27.48
N ILE A 37 -6.70 -0.28 -27.78
CA ILE A 37 -8.01 -0.49 -27.15
C ILE A 37 -7.83 -1.39 -25.92
N PRO A 38 -8.49 -1.10 -24.78
CA PRO A 38 -8.44 -1.96 -23.61
C PRO A 38 -8.96 -3.38 -23.93
N PHE A 39 -8.31 -4.39 -23.35
CA PHE A 39 -8.70 -5.78 -23.55
C PHE A 39 -10.03 -6.09 -22.84
N GLU A 40 -11.09 -6.31 -23.61
CA GLU A 40 -12.44 -6.67 -23.11
C GLU A 40 -12.92 -7.98 -23.75
N CYS A 41 -12.09 -9.03 -23.66
CA CYS A 41 -12.39 -10.37 -24.18
C CYS A 41 -12.74 -10.42 -25.70
N GLY A 42 -12.22 -9.47 -26.48
CA GLY A 42 -12.47 -9.37 -27.93
C GLY A 42 -13.69 -8.54 -28.32
N PHE A 43 -14.35 -7.90 -27.36
CA PHE A 43 -15.44 -6.95 -27.60
C PHE A 43 -14.94 -5.50 -27.52
N GLU A 44 -15.65 -4.60 -28.19
CA GLU A 44 -15.45 -3.16 -28.00
C GLU A 44 -15.92 -2.75 -26.61
N PRO A 45 -15.19 -1.86 -25.91
CA PRO A 45 -15.53 -1.47 -24.56
C PRO A 45 -16.89 -0.78 -24.50
N ILE A 46 -17.81 -1.36 -23.71
CA ILE A 46 -19.22 -0.94 -23.65
C ILE A 46 -19.41 0.27 -22.72
N SER A 47 -18.50 0.44 -21.76
CA SER A 47 -18.60 1.48 -20.74
C SER A 47 -17.24 2.07 -20.35
N PHE A 48 -17.26 3.23 -19.71
CA PHE A 48 -16.04 3.83 -19.16
C PHE A 48 -15.46 2.93 -18.06
N SER A 49 -14.14 2.75 -18.06
CA SER A 49 -13.40 1.99 -17.05
C SER A 49 -13.48 2.56 -15.62
N ARG A 50 -14.03 3.78 -15.46
CA ARG A 50 -14.20 4.46 -14.18
C ARG A 50 -15.63 4.29 -13.69
N ILE A 51 -15.85 3.18 -12.99
CA ILE A 51 -17.11 2.85 -12.34
C ILE A 51 -17.01 3.32 -10.88
N PRO A 52 -18.10 3.81 -10.24
CA PRO A 52 -18.10 4.04 -8.80
C PRO A 52 -17.67 2.76 -8.07
N PHE A 53 -16.58 2.87 -7.32
CA PHE A 53 -15.95 1.78 -6.61
C PHE A 53 -16.67 1.48 -5.30
N SER A 54 -16.58 0.25 -4.79
CA SER A 54 -17.30 -0.12 -3.57
C SER A 54 -16.75 0.61 -2.34
N MET A 55 -17.66 1.06 -1.48
CA MET A 55 -17.34 1.80 -0.23
C MET A 55 -16.60 0.93 0.81
N GLN A 56 -16.59 -0.38 0.63
CA GLN A 56 -15.90 -1.32 1.51
C GLN A 56 -14.37 -1.12 1.48
N PHE A 57 -13.79 -0.94 0.30
CA PHE A 57 -12.35 -0.67 0.16
C PHE A 57 -11.94 0.69 0.73
N PHE A 58 -12.85 1.67 0.67
CA PHE A 58 -12.62 2.96 1.31
C PHE A 58 -12.51 2.82 2.83
N SER A 59 -13.39 2.02 3.43
CA SER A 59 -13.38 1.74 4.87
C SER A 59 -12.07 1.07 5.28
N ILE A 60 -11.65 0.02 4.56
CA ILE A 60 -10.36 -0.66 4.80
C ILE A 60 -9.17 0.30 4.71
N THR A 61 -9.20 1.26 3.77
CA THR A 61 -8.11 2.24 3.60
C THR A 61 -8.02 3.20 4.79
N ILE A 62 -9.15 3.66 5.33
CA ILE A 62 -9.17 4.51 6.53
C ILE A 62 -8.62 3.76 7.73
N VAL A 63 -9.08 2.52 7.93
CA VAL A 63 -8.62 1.66 9.03
C VAL A 63 -7.11 1.47 8.93
N PHE A 64 -6.60 1.11 7.76
CA PHE A 64 -5.15 0.99 7.52
C PHE A 64 -4.39 2.28 7.88
N LEU A 65 -4.89 3.45 7.46
CA LEU A 65 -4.26 4.73 7.74
C LEU A 65 -4.18 5.03 9.25
N ILE A 66 -5.26 4.75 9.98
CA ILE A 66 -5.30 4.94 11.44
C ILE A 66 -4.28 4.00 12.11
N PHE A 67 -4.29 2.71 11.75
CA PHE A 67 -3.33 1.73 12.29
C PHE A 67 -1.87 2.10 11.99
N ASP A 68 -1.56 2.60 10.80
CA ASP A 68 -0.20 3.03 10.41
C ASP A 68 0.26 4.23 11.24
N LEU A 69 -0.61 5.22 11.44
CA LEU A 69 -0.33 6.38 12.30
C LEU A 69 -0.04 5.94 13.74
N GLU A 70 -0.87 5.05 14.29
CA GLU A 70 -0.69 4.57 15.66
C GLU A 70 0.57 3.71 15.83
N ALA A 71 0.96 2.93 14.80
CA ALA A 71 2.21 2.19 14.79
C ALA A 71 3.44 3.13 14.84
N VAL A 72 3.39 4.27 14.14
CA VAL A 72 4.44 5.30 14.21
C VAL A 72 4.56 5.88 15.63
N ILE A 73 3.45 6.07 16.35
CA ILE A 73 3.45 6.53 17.75
C ILE A 73 4.01 5.46 18.70
N LEU A 74 3.75 4.18 18.43
CA LEU A 74 4.16 3.07 19.28
C LEU A 74 5.66 2.74 19.14
N LEU A 75 6.26 2.99 17.97
CA LEU A 75 7.65 2.63 17.68
C LEU A 75 8.69 3.30 18.60
N PRO A 76 8.62 4.61 18.91
CA PRO A 76 9.50 5.25 19.90
C PRO A 76 9.43 4.59 21.29
N LEU A 77 8.23 4.21 21.74
CA LEU A 77 8.02 3.54 23.04
C LEU A 77 8.61 2.12 23.09
N LEU A 78 8.76 1.45 21.93
CA LEU A 78 9.39 0.14 21.85
C LEU A 78 10.92 0.21 21.92
N ILE A 79 11.49 1.20 21.24
CA ILE A 79 12.95 1.36 21.07
C ILE A 79 13.59 1.98 22.32
N ASP A 80 12.82 2.70 23.14
CA ASP A 80 13.31 3.27 24.38
C ASP A 80 13.90 2.19 25.32
N SER A 81 15.17 2.38 25.68
CA SER A 81 15.94 1.44 26.50
C SER A 81 15.57 1.51 27.99
N GLU A 82 15.04 2.64 28.45
CA GLU A 82 14.65 2.84 29.85
C GLU A 82 13.13 2.77 29.99
N LYS A 83 12.58 1.56 29.85
CA LYS A 83 11.14 1.34 30.02
C LYS A 83 10.72 1.60 31.46
N THR A 84 10.05 2.74 31.67
CA THR A 84 9.37 3.05 32.92
C THR A 84 8.05 2.26 33.03
N SER A 85 7.54 2.08 34.26
CA SER A 85 6.21 1.50 34.46
C SER A 85 5.12 2.29 33.74
N LEU A 86 5.30 3.61 33.62
CA LEU A 86 4.40 4.49 32.89
C LEU A 86 4.44 4.22 31.38
N SER A 87 5.62 4.02 30.77
CA SER A 87 5.70 3.75 29.32
C SER A 87 5.09 2.39 28.96
N MET A 88 5.25 1.38 29.82
CA MET A 88 4.57 0.09 29.65
C MET A 88 3.05 0.21 29.74
N LEU A 89 2.54 1.05 30.66
CA LEU A 89 1.11 1.31 30.81
C LEU A 89 0.55 2.07 29.60
N MET A 90 1.28 3.07 29.08
CA MET A 90 0.86 3.79 27.88
C MET A 90 0.83 2.88 26.65
N MET A 91 1.84 2.01 26.49
CA MET A 91 1.88 1.03 25.41
C MET A 91 0.71 0.04 25.48
N SER A 92 0.40 -0.47 26.67
CA SER A 92 -0.73 -1.41 26.84
C SER A 92 -2.08 -0.74 26.60
N LEU A 93 -2.25 0.52 27.00
CA LEU A 93 -3.47 1.29 26.70
C LEU A 93 -3.65 1.54 25.21
N ILE A 94 -2.59 1.94 24.48
CA ILE A 94 -2.66 2.15 23.03
C ILE A 94 -3.06 0.85 22.32
N ILE A 95 -2.39 -0.27 22.64
CA ILE A 95 -2.71 -1.58 22.06
C ILE A 95 -4.15 -1.99 22.39
N PHE A 96 -4.62 -1.74 23.61
CA PHE A 96 -5.99 -2.07 24.02
C PHE A 96 -7.03 -1.27 23.22
N ILE A 97 -6.80 0.02 23.02
CA ILE A 97 -7.69 0.88 22.22
C ILE A 97 -7.72 0.41 20.75
N LEU A 98 -6.55 0.08 20.18
CA LEU A 98 -6.46 -0.47 18.82
C LEU A 98 -7.27 -1.76 18.66
N LEU A 99 -7.13 -2.69 19.60
CA LEU A 99 -7.88 -3.95 19.56
C LEU A 99 -9.38 -3.70 19.69
N MET A 100 -9.80 -2.81 20.59
CA MET A 100 -11.21 -2.46 20.75
C MET A 100 -11.79 -1.80 19.50
N GLY A 101 -11.06 -0.87 18.88
CA GLY A 101 -11.47 -0.25 17.61
C GLY A 101 -11.65 -1.27 16.50
N LEU A 102 -10.68 -2.18 16.35
CA LEU A 102 -10.76 -3.29 15.38
C LEU A 102 -11.99 -4.18 15.62
N PHE A 103 -12.25 -4.53 16.88
CA PHE A 103 -13.40 -5.37 17.22
C PHE A 103 -14.71 -4.68 16.82
N VAL A 104 -14.88 -3.39 17.10
CA VAL A 104 -16.08 -2.64 16.72
C VAL A 104 -16.28 -2.65 15.20
N GLU A 105 -15.24 -2.34 14.44
CA GLU A 105 -15.32 -2.30 12.97
C GLU A 105 -15.58 -3.69 12.35
N TRP A 106 -15.07 -4.74 12.98
CA TRP A 106 -15.37 -6.12 12.58
C TRP A 106 -16.83 -6.46 12.85
N PHE A 107 -17.38 -6.12 14.02
CA PHE A 107 -18.79 -6.36 14.31
C PHE A 107 -19.73 -5.62 13.35
N ASP A 108 -19.34 -4.45 12.86
CA ASP A 108 -20.11 -3.68 11.86
C ASP A 108 -20.05 -4.29 10.44
N SER A 109 -19.38 -5.44 10.24
CA SER A 109 -19.19 -6.10 8.95
C SER A 109 -18.57 -5.22 7.86
N SER A 110 -18.01 -4.06 8.24
CA SER A 110 -17.38 -3.10 7.33
C SER A 110 -16.13 -3.65 6.65
N LEU A 111 -15.51 -4.65 7.29
CA LEU A 111 -14.33 -5.37 6.81
C LEU A 111 -14.69 -6.63 6.01
N GLU A 112 -15.96 -7.06 6.02
CA GLU A 112 -16.38 -8.25 5.28
C GLU A 112 -16.50 -7.94 3.79
N TRP A 113 -15.87 -8.80 3.00
CA TRP A 113 -16.04 -8.75 1.55
C TRP A 113 -17.32 -9.51 1.22
N SER A 114 -18.40 -8.78 0.96
CA SER A 114 -19.54 -9.38 0.27
C SER A 114 -19.11 -9.66 -1.16
N MET A 115 -19.07 -10.93 -1.55
CA MET A 115 -19.03 -11.31 -2.97
C MET A 115 -20.29 -10.85 -3.69
#